data_AF-A0A1V5L296-F1
#
_entry.id   AF-A0A1V5L296-F1
#
_cell.length_a   1.000
_cell.length_b   1.000
_cell.length_c   1.000
_cell.angle_alpha   90.00
_cell.angle_beta   90.00
_cell.angle_gamma   90.00
#
_symmetry.space_group_name_H-M   'P 1'
#
loop_
_entity.id
_entity.type
_entity.pdbx_description
1 polymer ?
#
loop_
_entity_poly.entity_id
_entity_poly.type
_entity_poly.pdbx_seq_one_letter_code
_entity_poly.pdbx_strand_id
1 'polypeptide(L)' 'MVLGELGHQSGEGRSRADIGLPGLQQELLEAVHAVNPNIVLVLMNGRPLTIQWASEKIPAILTAWHGGSRAGETLPRRHV' A
#
# COMPACT_ATOMS: atom_id res chain seq x y z
N MET A 1 -1.20 4.98 6.96
CA MET A 1 -0.70 3.59 6.99
C MET A 1 -0.03 3.31 5.65
N VAL A 2 1.18 2.75 5.64
CA VAL A 2 1.93 2.49 4.40
C VAL A 2 2.05 0.97 4.21
N LEU A 3 1.59 0.46 3.08
CA LEU A 3 1.57 -0.96 2.72
C LEU A 3 1.99 -1.14 1.24
N GLY A 4 2.20 -2.38 0.81
CA GLY A 4 2.53 -2.75 -0.56
C GLY A 4 3.70 -3.72 -0.65
N GLU A 5 4.52 -3.55 -1.68
CA GLU A 5 5.59 -4.45 -2.07
C GLU A 5 6.97 -3.90 -1.69
N LEU A 6 7.87 -4.80 -1.32
CA LEU A 6 9.30 -4.55 -1.23
C LEU A 6 9.89 -4.39 -2.64
N GLY A 7 10.97 -3.61 -2.77
CA GLY A 7 11.55 -3.27 -4.08
C GLY A 7 12.05 -4.45 -4.94
N HIS A 8 12.24 -5.63 -4.35
CA HIS A 8 12.66 -6.85 -5.05
C HIS A 8 11.49 -7.80 -5.37
N GLN A 9 10.25 -7.37 -5.16
CA GLN A 9 9.06 -8.11 -5.59
C GLN A 9 8.58 -7.71 -6.99
N SER A 10 9.14 -6.66 -7.58
CA SER A 10 8.84 -6.15 -8.92
C SER A 10 10.12 -5.93 -9.75
N GLY A 11 9.96 -5.75 -11.06
CA GLY A 11 11.07 -5.68 -12.01
C GLY A 11 11.22 -6.96 -12.83
N GLU A 12 12.35 -7.07 -13.55
CA GLU A 12 12.62 -8.18 -14.46
C GLU A 12 12.68 -9.53 -13.75
N GLY A 13 12.07 -10.56 -14.35
CA GLY A 13 12.06 -11.93 -13.82
C GLY A 13 11.27 -12.11 -12.52
N ARG A 14 10.48 -11.12 -12.09
CA ARG A 14 9.78 -11.11 -10.80
C ARG A 14 8.26 -11.13 -11.00
N SER A 15 7.76 -12.05 -11.82
CA SER A 15 6.31 -12.25 -12.01
C SER A 15 5.66 -12.76 -10.72
N ARG A 16 4.41 -12.34 -10.47
CA ARG A 16 3.58 -12.85 -9.37
C ARG A 16 2.28 -13.43 -9.94
N ALA A 17 1.91 -14.62 -9.49
CA ALA A 17 0.62 -15.23 -9.82
C ALA A 17 -0.53 -14.63 -9.00
N ASP A 18 -0.23 -14.20 -7.77
CA ASP A 18 -1.14 -13.46 -6.90
C ASP A 18 -0.61 -12.03 -6.70
N ILE A 19 -1.47 -11.05 -6.92
CA ILE A 19 -1.17 -9.62 -6.82
C ILE A 19 -1.88 -8.95 -5.63
N GLY A 20 -2.22 -9.71 -4.59
CA GLY A 20 -2.69 -9.15 -3.32
C GLY A 20 -1.59 -8.47 -2.51
N LEU A 21 -1.99 -7.82 -1.41
CA LEU A 21 -1.06 -7.30 -0.41
C LEU A 21 -0.21 -8.45 0.15
N PRO A 22 1.13 -8.37 0.10
CA PRO A 22 1.97 -9.51 0.45
C PRO A 22 2.07 -9.73 1.96
N GLY A 23 2.13 -10.99 2.36
CA GLY A 23 2.24 -11.39 3.78
C GLY A 23 0.98 -11.05 4.57
N LEU A 24 1.15 -10.66 5.84
CA LEU A 24 0.04 -10.36 6.77
C LEU A 24 -0.50 -8.93 6.62
N GLN A 25 -0.18 -8.23 5.54
CA GLN A 25 -0.53 -6.82 5.38
C GLN A 25 -2.04 -6.59 5.27
N GLN A 26 -2.77 -7.51 4.63
CA GLN A 26 -4.24 -7.45 4.57
C GLN A 26 -4.86 -7.63 5.97
N GLU A 27 -4.41 -8.64 6.72
CA GLU A 27 -4.87 -8.89 8.09
C GLU A 27 -4.56 -7.71 9.02
N LEU A 28 -3.37 -7.11 8.88
CA LEU A 28 -2.99 -5.91 9.62
C LEU A 28 -3.92 -4.74 9.28
N LEU A 29 -4.22 -4.52 8.00
CA LEU A 29 -5.12 -3.46 7.56
C LEU A 29 -6.52 -3.64 8.16
N GLU A 30 -7.05 -4.85 8.11
CA GLU A 30 -8.35 -5.20 8.68
C GLU A 30 -8.39 -5.00 10.20
N ALA A 31 -7.36 -5.47 10.92
CA ALA A 31 -7.27 -5.33 12.36
C ALA A 31 -7.17 -3.85 12.80
N VAL A 32 -6.39 -3.04 12.10
CA VAL A 32 -6.28 -1.61 12.40
C VAL A 32 -7.58 -0.87 12.06
N HIS A 33 -8.21 -1.20 10.92
CA HIS A 33 -9.49 -0.63 10.52
C HIS A 33 -10.61 -0.93 11.53
N ALA A 34 -10.62 -2.13 12.11
CA ALA A 34 -11.61 -2.51 13.13
C ALA A 34 -11.55 -1.62 14.38
N VAL A 35 -10.37 -1.09 14.73
CA VAL A 35 -10.18 -0.20 15.89
C VAL A 35 -10.31 1.27 15.50
N ASN A 36 -9.90 1.64 14.29
CA ASN A 36 -10.00 3.01 13.79
C ASN A 36 -10.22 3.05 12.26
N PRO A 37 -11.42 3.43 11.77
CA PRO A 37 -11.70 3.49 10.34
C PRO A 37 -11.09 4.71 9.63
N ASN A 38 -10.55 5.69 10.36
CA ASN A 38 -9.97 6.92 9.79
C ASN A 38 -8.55 6.69 9.26
N ILE A 39 -8.40 5.78 8.30
CA ILE A 39 -7.12 5.38 7.71
C ILE A 39 -6.91 6.10 6.38
N VAL A 40 -5.74 6.70 6.21
CA VAL A 40 -5.18 7.02 4.89
C VAL A 40 -4.20 5.91 4.53
N LEU A 41 -4.50 5.16 3.47
CA LEU A 41 -3.65 4.08 2.97
C LEU A 41 -2.73 4.60 1.87
N VAL A 42 -1.43 4.41 2.03
CA VAL A 42 -0.42 4.73 1.02
C VAL A 42 0.17 3.43 0.49
N LEU A 43 0.07 3.18 -0.81
CA LEU A 43 0.53 1.97 -1.48
C LEU A 43 1.87 2.21 -2.18
N MET A 44 2.87 1.42 -1.80
CA MET A 44 4.21 1.38 -2.39
C MET A 44 4.37 0.07 -3.16
N ASN A 45 4.23 0.07 -4.49
CA ASN A 45 4.19 -1.14 -5.30
C ASN A 45 4.79 -0.89 -6.69
N GLY A 46 5.23 -1.97 -7.36
CA GLY A 46 5.80 -1.88 -8.71
C GLY A 46 4.85 -2.31 -9.83
N ARG A 47 3.64 -2.76 -9.48
CA ARG A 47 2.58 -3.24 -10.38
C ARG A 47 1.20 -2.98 -9.78
N PRO A 48 0.09 -3.05 -10.53
CA PRO A 48 -1.25 -3.06 -9.94
C PRO A 48 -1.40 -4.18 -8.90
N LEU A 49 -2.07 -3.87 -7.79
CA LEU A 49 -2.42 -4.84 -6.75
C LEU A 49 -3.94 -4.98 -6.64
N THR A 50 -4.42 -6.17 -6.27
CA THR A 50 -5.82 -6.40 -5.93
C THR A 50 -6.11 -5.82 -4.54
N ILE A 51 -6.82 -4.68 -4.52
CA ILE A 51 -7.11 -3.91 -3.29
C ILE A 51 -8.61 -3.68 -3.09
N GLN A 52 -9.45 -4.58 -3.61
CA GLN A 52 -10.91 -4.43 -3.62
C GLN A 52 -11.48 -4.12 -2.23
N TRP A 53 -11.11 -4.92 -1.23
CA TRP A 53 -11.51 -4.69 0.16
C TRP A 53 -11.13 -3.29 0.65
N ALA A 54 -9.90 -2.85 0.37
CA ALA A 54 -9.46 -1.52 0.78
C ALA A 54 -10.24 -0.41 0.07
N SER A 55 -10.53 -0.57 -1.22
CA SER A 55 -11.32 0.41 -1.99
C SER A 55 -12.75 0.57 -1.47
N GLU A 56 -13.31 -0.47 -0.86
CA GLU A 56 -14.66 -0.46 -0.30
C GLU A 56 -14.71 0.05 1.15
N LYS A 57 -13.61 -0.07 1.90
CA LYS A 57 -13.60 0.19 3.36
C LYS A 57 -12.77 1.39 3.77
N ILE A 58 -11.72 1.74 3.02
CA ILE A 58 -10.76 2.78 3.42
C ILE A 58 -11.16 4.12 2.77
N PRO A 59 -11.26 5.21 3.55
CA PRO A 59 -11.75 6.49 3.06
C PRO A 59 -10.80 7.19 2.09
N ALA A 60 -9.49 6.90 2.15
CA ALA A 60 -8.49 7.50 1.27
C ALA A 60 -7.37 6.51 0.94
N ILE A 61 -7.08 6.36 -0.35
CA ILE A 61 -6.00 5.53 -0.88
C ILE A 61 -5.13 6.38 -1.81
N LEU A 62 -3.81 6.39 -1.56
CA LEU A 62 -2.81 7.02 -2.39
C LEU A 62 -1.84 5.96 -2.92
N THR A 63 -1.78 5.78 -4.24
CA THR A 63 -0.75 4.94 -4.86
C THR A 63 0.50 5.77 -5.14
N ALA A 64 1.57 5.48 -4.41
CA ALA A 64 2.82 6.22 -4.43
C ALA A 64 3.91 5.57 -5.29
N TRP A 65 3.74 4.28 -5.64
CA TRP A 65 4.72 3.47 -6.36
C TRP A 65 6.09 3.43 -5.64
N HIS A 66 7.14 2.94 -6.29
CA HIS A 66 8.51 3.10 -5.81
C HIS A 66 9.13 4.40 -6.37
N GLY A 67 8.79 5.53 -5.74
CA GLY A 67 9.12 6.90 -6.20
C GLY A 67 10.59 7.36 -6.10
N GLY A 68 11.55 6.43 -5.97
CA GLY A 68 12.98 6.74 -5.90
C GLY A 68 13.43 7.44 -4.61
N SER A 69 14.64 8.01 -4.62
CA SER A 69 15.33 8.51 -3.43
C SER A 69 14.63 9.66 -2.70
N ARG A 70 13.78 10.43 -3.40
CA ARG A 70 13.01 11.54 -2.81
C ARG A 70 11.56 11.22 -2.48
N ALA A 71 11.15 9.95 -2.59
CA ALA A 71 9.76 9.54 -2.36
C ALA A 71 9.22 9.98 -0.99
N GLY A 72 10.04 9.93 0.06
CA GLY A 72 9.64 10.36 1.42
C GLY A 72 9.41 11.87 1.57
N GLU A 73 9.89 12.69 0.63
CA GLU A 73 9.69 14.14 0.62
C GLU A 73 8.48 14.53 -0.22
N THR A 74 8.20 13.79 -1.29
CA THR A 74 7.08 14.08 -2.20
C THR A 74 5.74 13.61 -1.64
N LEU A 75 5.74 12.67 -0.68
CA LEU A 75 4.51 12.18 -0.07
C LEU A 75 3.87 13.24 0.84
N PRO A 76 2.54 13.42 0.78
CA PRO A 76 1.83 14.37 1.63
C PRO A 76 2.13 14.12 3.11
N ARG A 77 2.65 15.15 3.78
CA ARG A 77 2.89 15.12 5.23
C ARG A 77 1.73 15.79 5.94
N ARG A 78 1.18 15.11 6.94
CA ARG A 78 0.24 15.73 7.88
C ARG A 78 1.06 16.72 8.72
N HIS A 79 0.87 18.01 8.48
CA HIS A 79 1.35 19.04 9.40
C HIS A 79 0.39 19.00 10.59
N VAL A 80 0.90 18.57 11.74
CA VAL A 80 0.22 18.68 13.04
C VAL A 80 0.36 20.10 13.56
#